data_AF-A0A1I2DWY0-F1
#
_entry.id   AF-A0A1I2DWY0-F1
#
_cell.length_a   1.000
_cell.length_b   1.000
_cell.length_c   1.000
_cell.angle_alpha   90.00
_cell.angle_beta   90.00
_cell.angle_gamma   90.00
#
_symmetry.space_group_name_H-M   'P 1'
#
loop_
_entity.id
_entity.type
_entity.pdbx_description
1 polymer ?
#
loop_
_entity_poly.entity_id
_entity_poly.type
_entity_poly.pdbx_seq_one_letter_code
_entity_poly.pdbx_strand_id
1 'polypeptide(L)'
;MADIQIVKTDQGAVNARILAREAKADFRRVEAASLKVRTHFTSAEAKRLFVRMFNTLQLNAHFISVIARTRIDHQDVEREETSLRADIDAVKNRLNQALDGAEALFKAHGISSFATYDTQPLEIEVGILSSSGRRYLEVLNQLDQLMPLLQTLEIHEVISTQELDIQRAALKRQIKDIANSARRQATGLRRRMNAMGARDGDLGEVAPRPVAPAAGEPRMDDAAALDVGNASQSGGEPDPILPAAEPGSGADAAHEAMEHAMGPSVLKRVRRKPAAPEANGEAGSQPGAQPGGDTAALSGTPPTADAGAPVDPPAEVVPRE
;
A
#
# COMPACT_ATOMS: atom_id res chain seq x y z
N MET A 1 1.42 46.82 -7.84
CA MET A 1 0.37 46.38 -8.77
C MET A 1 -0.54 45.46 -7.98
N ALA A 2 -1.84 45.69 -7.96
CA ALA A 2 -2.76 44.81 -7.23
C ALA A 2 -2.69 43.41 -7.84
N ASP A 3 -2.51 42.38 -7.01
CA ASP A 3 -2.52 40.98 -7.45
C ASP A 3 -3.88 40.65 -8.06
N ILE A 4 -3.96 40.67 -9.38
CA ILE A 4 -5.12 40.20 -10.12
C ILE A 4 -5.07 38.68 -10.04
N GLN A 5 -5.84 38.10 -9.11
CA GLN A 5 -6.05 36.64 -9.07
C GLN A 5 -6.88 36.22 -10.29
N ILE A 6 -6.20 35.69 -11.31
CA ILE A 6 -6.80 35.17 -12.54
C ILE A 6 -7.49 33.82 -12.30
N VAL A 7 -7.06 33.07 -11.29
CA VAL A 7 -7.54 31.72 -10.98
C VAL A 7 -8.05 31.66 -9.54
N LYS A 8 -9.26 31.15 -9.34
CA LYS A 8 -9.81 30.85 -8.01
C LYS A 8 -9.24 29.52 -7.52
N THR A 9 -8.43 29.55 -6.48
CA THR A 9 -7.91 28.35 -5.81
C THR A 9 -8.90 27.80 -4.78
N ASP A 10 -8.82 26.49 -4.52
CA ASP A 10 -9.67 25.85 -3.50
C ASP A 10 -9.29 26.35 -2.11
N GLN A 11 -10.29 26.82 -1.36
CA GLN A 11 -10.15 27.29 0.02
C GLN A 11 -10.54 26.19 1.03
N GLY A 12 -10.27 24.93 0.70
CA GLY A 12 -10.54 23.77 1.55
C GLY A 12 -11.94 23.16 1.39
N ALA A 13 -12.73 23.59 0.40
CA ALA A 13 -14.07 23.05 0.15
C ALA A 13 -14.00 21.57 -0.26
N VAL A 14 -12.95 21.18 -0.97
CA VAL A 14 -12.68 19.78 -1.33
C VAL A 14 -12.47 18.93 -0.08
N ASN A 15 -11.65 19.40 0.87
CA ASN A 15 -11.39 18.68 2.12
C ASN A 15 -12.66 18.56 2.97
N ALA A 16 -13.44 19.64 3.08
CA ALA A 16 -14.73 19.62 3.79
C ALA A 16 -15.69 18.57 3.21
N ARG A 17 -15.78 18.46 1.88
CA ARG A 17 -16.61 17.45 1.20
C ARG A 17 -16.10 16.02 1.41
N ILE A 18 -14.78 15.82 1.47
CA ILE A 18 -14.20 14.50 1.74
C ILE A 18 -14.49 14.10 3.20
N LEU A 19 -14.27 15.00 4.15
CA LEU A 19 -14.53 14.76 5.58
C LEU A 19 -16.02 14.56 5.88
N ALA A 20 -16.92 15.24 5.17
CA ALA A 20 -18.36 15.00 5.30
C ALA A 20 -18.78 13.56 4.96
N ARG A 21 -17.95 12.84 4.19
CA ARG A 21 -18.16 11.43 3.84
C ARG A 21 -17.40 10.46 4.74
N GLU A 22 -16.82 10.95 5.84
CA GLU A 22 -16.17 10.11 6.84
C GLU A 22 -17.15 9.11 7.43
N ALA A 23 -16.77 7.83 7.37
CA ALA A 23 -17.47 6.80 8.13
C ALA A 23 -17.16 7.03 9.60
N LYS A 24 -18.16 7.48 10.38
CA LYS A 24 -18.02 7.68 11.82
C LYS A 24 -17.69 6.35 12.48
N ALA A 25 -16.41 6.16 12.80
CA ALA A 25 -15.95 5.02 13.57
C ALA A 25 -16.17 5.30 15.06
N ASP A 26 -16.76 4.35 15.78
CA ASP A 26 -16.99 4.48 17.21
C ASP A 26 -15.77 3.98 18.00
N PHE A 27 -15.03 4.93 18.59
CA PHE A 27 -13.87 4.65 19.44
C PHE A 27 -14.20 4.61 20.93
N ARG A 28 -15.46 4.81 21.35
CA ARG A 28 -15.84 4.88 22.78
C ARG A 28 -15.51 3.62 23.56
N ARG A 29 -15.43 2.47 22.87
CA ARG A 29 -15.12 1.15 23.47
C ARG A 29 -13.64 0.80 23.41
N VAL A 30 -12.78 1.70 22.91
CA VAL A 30 -11.34 1.47 22.79
C VAL A 30 -10.62 2.20 23.93
N GLU A 31 -10.21 1.44 24.94
CA GLU A 31 -9.48 1.94 26.11
C GLU A 31 -7.95 1.95 25.91
N ALA A 32 -7.49 1.86 24.66
CA ALA A 32 -6.07 1.75 24.34
C ALA A 32 -5.38 3.12 24.27
N ALA A 33 -4.10 3.13 24.64
CA ALA A 33 -3.23 4.28 24.39
C ALA A 33 -3.13 4.54 22.87
N SER A 34 -3.25 5.80 22.48
CA SER A 34 -3.11 6.23 21.08
C SER A 34 -1.88 7.13 20.92
N LEU A 35 -1.02 6.82 19.96
CA LEU A 35 0.08 7.69 19.57
C LEU A 35 -0.43 8.75 18.59
N LYS A 36 -0.36 10.03 18.97
CA LYS A 36 -0.84 11.14 18.15
C LYS A 36 0.19 11.50 17.08
N VAL A 37 -0.22 11.45 15.81
CA VAL A 37 0.65 11.75 14.66
C VAL A 37 -0.04 12.74 13.75
N ARG A 38 0.66 13.82 13.43
CA ARG A 38 0.21 14.75 12.39
C ARG A 38 0.41 14.09 11.03
N THR A 39 -0.66 14.04 10.26
CA THR A 39 -0.71 13.48 8.90
C THR A 39 -1.03 14.56 7.90
N HIS A 40 -0.46 14.43 6.71
CA HIS A 40 -0.59 15.38 5.62
C HIS A 40 -0.81 14.62 4.31
N PHE A 41 -1.92 14.90 3.63
CA PHE A 41 -2.25 14.32 2.33
C PHE A 41 -2.55 15.40 1.31
N THR A 42 -1.92 15.33 0.15
CA THR A 42 -2.12 16.28 -0.96
C THR A 42 -3.10 15.74 -2.01
N SER A 43 -2.95 14.47 -2.37
CA SER A 43 -3.72 13.80 -3.40
C SER A 43 -5.15 13.51 -2.94
N ALA A 44 -6.11 13.71 -3.86
CA ALA A 44 -7.51 13.38 -3.58
C ALA A 44 -7.73 11.88 -3.29
N GLU A 45 -6.89 11.02 -3.86
CA GLU A 45 -6.98 9.56 -3.69
C GLU A 45 -6.61 9.13 -2.27
N ALA A 46 -5.45 9.59 -1.78
CA ALA A 46 -5.01 9.28 -0.42
C ALA A 46 -5.96 9.86 0.63
N LYS A 47 -6.40 11.12 0.45
CA LYS A 47 -7.42 11.76 1.31
C LYS A 47 -8.68 10.89 1.44
N ARG A 48 -9.25 10.44 0.32
CA ARG A 48 -10.47 9.62 0.30
C ARG A 48 -10.26 8.25 0.94
N LEU A 49 -9.14 7.59 0.67
CA LEU A 49 -8.83 6.28 1.26
C LEU A 49 -8.60 6.37 2.76
N PHE A 50 -7.87 7.40 3.21
CA PHE A 50 -7.64 7.68 4.62
C PHE A 50 -8.98 7.84 5.36
N VAL A 51 -9.81 8.79 4.94
CA VAL A 51 -11.09 9.12 5.59
C VAL A 51 -12.06 7.94 5.62
N ARG A 52 -12.03 7.08 4.60
CA ARG A 52 -12.96 5.94 4.52
C ARG A 52 -12.47 4.68 5.25
N MET A 53 -11.18 4.38 5.16
CA MET A 53 -10.66 3.05 5.53
C MET A 53 -9.83 3.07 6.81
N PHE A 54 -9.16 4.17 7.14
CA PHE A 54 -8.15 4.20 8.21
C PHE A 54 -8.74 3.82 9.57
N ASN A 55 -9.78 4.53 10.02
CA ASN A 55 -10.41 4.27 11.32
C ASN A 55 -11.02 2.86 11.39
N THR A 56 -11.64 2.40 10.30
CA THR A 56 -12.19 1.04 10.20
C THR A 56 -11.09 -0.02 10.31
N LEU A 57 -9.96 0.16 9.64
CA LEU A 57 -8.82 -0.75 9.74
C LEU A 57 -8.26 -0.76 11.16
N GLN A 58 -8.10 0.41 11.79
CA GLN A 58 -7.56 0.50 13.15
C GLN A 58 -8.42 -0.25 14.17
N LEU A 59 -9.74 -0.07 14.13
CA LEU A 59 -10.65 -0.78 15.03
C LEU A 59 -10.57 -2.30 14.85
N ASN A 60 -10.49 -2.77 13.60
CA ASN A 60 -10.37 -4.21 13.33
C ASN A 60 -8.99 -4.75 13.72
N ALA A 61 -7.91 -4.02 13.46
CA ALA A 61 -6.56 -4.40 13.88
C ALA A 61 -6.43 -4.41 15.41
N HIS A 62 -7.01 -3.43 16.11
CA HIS A 62 -7.06 -3.41 17.56
C HIS A 62 -7.86 -4.59 18.12
N PHE A 63 -9.00 -4.92 17.51
CA PHE A 63 -9.78 -6.10 17.89
C PHE A 63 -8.96 -7.39 17.74
N ILE A 64 -8.31 -7.58 16.58
CA ILE A 64 -7.47 -8.76 16.32
C ILE A 64 -6.36 -8.85 17.38
N SER A 65 -5.64 -7.76 17.63
CA SER A 65 -4.43 -7.83 18.46
C SER A 65 -4.63 -7.72 19.95
N VAL A 66 -5.75 -7.16 20.43
CA VAL A 66 -5.96 -6.94 21.86
C VAL A 66 -7.15 -7.74 22.36
N ILE A 67 -8.32 -7.57 21.74
CA ILE A 67 -9.56 -8.16 22.25
C ILE A 67 -9.59 -9.67 21.99
N ALA A 68 -9.27 -10.11 20.77
CA ALA A 68 -9.32 -11.52 20.41
C ALA A 68 -8.36 -12.38 21.25
N ARG A 69 -7.20 -11.84 21.63
CA ARG A 69 -6.22 -12.52 22.50
C ARG A 69 -6.75 -12.90 23.88
N THR A 70 -7.84 -12.28 24.34
CA THR A 70 -8.41 -12.56 25.67
C THR A 70 -9.22 -13.87 25.73
N ARG A 71 -9.71 -14.35 24.58
CA ARG A 71 -10.64 -15.49 24.51
C ARG A 71 -10.29 -16.53 23.44
N ILE A 72 -9.48 -16.18 22.47
CA ILE A 72 -9.07 -17.06 21.36
C ILE A 72 -7.64 -17.51 21.60
N ASP A 73 -7.32 -18.73 21.17
CA ASP A 73 -5.97 -19.27 21.23
C ASP A 73 -4.94 -18.34 20.58
N HIS A 74 -3.79 -18.22 21.24
CA HIS A 74 -2.76 -17.26 20.85
C HIS A 74 -2.21 -17.54 19.45
N GLN A 75 -2.06 -18.81 19.09
CA GLN A 75 -1.54 -19.20 17.77
C GLN A 75 -2.49 -18.77 16.64
N ASP A 76 -3.80 -18.88 16.86
CA ASP A 76 -4.79 -18.46 15.88
C ASP A 76 -4.79 -16.95 15.69
N VAL A 77 -4.66 -16.17 16.77
CA VAL A 77 -4.55 -14.71 16.67
C VAL A 77 -3.24 -14.30 15.99
N GLU A 78 -2.11 -14.92 16.35
CA GLU A 78 -0.80 -14.64 15.78
C GLU A 78 -0.76 -14.91 14.26
N ARG A 79 -1.44 -15.97 13.78
CA ARG A 79 -1.60 -16.25 12.35
C ARG A 79 -2.30 -15.11 11.61
N GLU A 80 -3.41 -14.62 12.16
CA GLU A 80 -4.17 -13.51 11.55
C GLU A 80 -3.37 -12.20 11.56
N GLU A 81 -2.67 -11.89 12.65
CA GLU A 81 -1.78 -10.73 12.74
C GLU A 81 -0.64 -10.79 11.73
N THR A 82 -0.02 -11.97 11.59
CA THR A 82 1.07 -12.19 10.65
C THR A 82 0.59 -12.06 9.21
N SER A 83 -0.59 -12.61 8.90
CA SER A 83 -1.22 -12.44 7.59
C SER A 83 -1.53 -10.97 7.29
N LEU A 84 -2.10 -10.22 8.24
CA LEU A 84 -2.38 -8.80 8.04
C LEU A 84 -1.10 -7.99 7.84
N ARG A 85 -0.04 -8.30 8.59
CA ARG A 85 1.27 -7.66 8.42
C ARG A 85 1.86 -7.96 7.04
N ALA A 86 1.79 -9.20 6.59
CA ALA A 86 2.26 -9.61 5.27
C ALA A 86 1.49 -8.91 4.15
N ASP A 87 0.16 -8.78 4.26
CA ASP A 87 -0.67 -8.06 3.29
C ASP A 87 -0.22 -6.59 3.18
N ILE A 88 0.03 -5.92 4.32
CA ILE A 88 0.51 -4.53 4.35
C ILE A 88 1.90 -4.41 3.72
N ASP A 89 2.83 -5.27 4.12
CA ASP A 89 4.22 -5.22 3.65
C ASP A 89 4.32 -5.52 2.14
N ALA A 90 3.47 -6.42 1.62
CA ALA A 90 3.40 -6.70 0.19
C ALA A 90 2.95 -5.48 -0.64
N VAL A 91 1.92 -4.76 -0.18
CA VAL A 91 1.46 -3.54 -0.86
C VAL A 91 2.48 -2.40 -0.71
N LYS A 92 3.12 -2.27 0.45
CA LYS A 92 4.21 -1.33 0.68
C LYS A 92 5.36 -1.54 -0.32
N ASN A 93 5.79 -2.79 -0.50
CA ASN A 93 6.84 -3.12 -1.46
C ASN A 93 6.43 -2.81 -2.91
N ARG A 94 5.15 -3.05 -3.26
CA ARG A 94 4.63 -2.70 -4.59
C ARG A 94 4.58 -1.19 -4.82
N LEU A 95 4.24 -0.40 -3.81
CA LEU A 95 4.29 1.07 -3.89
C LEU A 95 5.72 1.57 -4.04
N ASN A 96 6.68 1.01 -3.29
CA ASN A 96 8.10 1.34 -3.44
C ASN A 96 8.58 1.06 -4.87
N GLN A 97 8.26 -0.11 -5.42
CA GLN A 97 8.61 -0.44 -6.81
C GLN A 97 7.99 0.52 -7.82
N ALA A 98 6.74 0.98 -7.58
CA ALA A 98 6.10 1.96 -8.43
C ALA A 98 6.73 3.36 -8.32
N LEU A 99 7.16 3.76 -7.11
CA LEU A 99 7.94 4.98 -6.88
C LEU A 99 9.27 4.92 -7.62
N ASP A 100 10.05 3.86 -7.41
CA ASP A 100 11.34 3.64 -8.09
C ASP A 100 11.18 3.64 -9.61
N GLY A 101 10.13 2.98 -10.11
CA GLY A 101 9.80 2.93 -11.54
C GLY A 101 9.43 4.31 -12.09
N ALA A 102 8.64 5.09 -11.37
CA ALA A 102 8.32 6.47 -11.76
C ALA A 102 9.59 7.33 -11.77
N GLU A 103 10.41 7.29 -10.72
CA GLU A 103 11.66 8.05 -10.66
C GLU A 103 12.64 7.68 -11.78
N ALA A 104 12.70 6.41 -12.18
CA ALA A 104 13.51 5.96 -13.31
C ALA A 104 13.03 6.60 -14.62
N LEU A 105 11.71 6.68 -14.85
CA LEU A 105 11.14 7.36 -16.01
C LEU A 105 11.43 8.87 -16.00
N PHE A 106 11.34 9.52 -14.83
CA PHE A 106 11.73 10.93 -14.70
C PHE A 106 13.18 11.17 -15.15
N LYS A 107 14.11 10.34 -14.68
CA LYS A 107 15.53 10.41 -15.05
C LYS A 107 15.74 10.16 -16.55
N ALA A 108 15.06 9.16 -17.12
CA ALA A 108 15.18 8.80 -18.53
C ALA A 108 14.66 9.90 -19.47
N HIS A 109 13.61 10.63 -19.07
CA HIS A 109 12.97 11.67 -19.87
C HIS A 109 13.40 13.10 -19.48
N GLY A 110 14.37 13.25 -18.56
CA GLY A 110 14.91 14.55 -18.17
C GLY A 110 13.93 15.46 -17.43
N ILE A 111 12.93 14.88 -16.76
CA ILE A 111 11.91 15.64 -16.02
C ILE A 111 12.49 16.06 -14.66
N SER A 112 12.53 17.38 -14.41
CA SER A 112 13.14 17.97 -13.21
C SER A 112 12.13 18.60 -12.24
N SER A 113 10.85 18.70 -12.62
CA SER A 113 9.79 19.30 -11.81
C SER A 113 8.59 18.36 -11.70
N PHE A 114 7.88 18.43 -10.57
CA PHE A 114 6.72 17.59 -10.27
C PHE A 114 5.43 18.40 -10.34
N ALA A 115 4.36 17.76 -10.81
CA ALA A 115 3.02 18.29 -10.70
C ALA A 115 2.65 18.51 -9.23
N THR A 116 2.02 19.64 -8.95
CA THR A 116 1.50 19.98 -7.62
C THR A 116 -0.01 20.11 -7.66
N TYR A 117 -0.66 19.94 -6.52
CA TYR A 117 -2.11 20.10 -6.40
C TYR A 117 -2.46 21.51 -5.94
N ASP A 118 -3.35 22.18 -6.66
CA ASP A 118 -3.88 23.49 -6.25
C ASP A 118 -4.87 23.42 -5.08
N THR A 119 -5.32 22.21 -4.71
CA THR A 119 -6.21 22.01 -3.56
C THR A 119 -5.43 22.00 -2.26
N GLN A 120 -5.99 22.63 -1.21
CA GLN A 120 -5.35 22.63 0.11
C GLN A 120 -5.05 21.20 0.59
N PRO A 121 -3.83 20.94 1.12
CA PRO A 121 -3.52 19.67 1.76
C PRO A 121 -4.47 19.37 2.93
N LEU A 122 -4.72 18.10 3.18
CA LEU A 122 -5.47 17.64 4.34
C LEU A 122 -4.49 17.42 5.49
N GLU A 123 -4.53 18.27 6.50
CA GLU A 123 -3.68 18.17 7.68
C GLU A 123 -4.50 17.84 8.92
N ILE A 124 -4.29 16.65 9.49
CA ILE A 124 -5.07 16.17 10.63
C ILE A 124 -4.15 15.44 11.61
N GLU A 125 -4.37 15.64 12.90
CA GLU A 125 -3.78 14.84 13.95
C GLU A 125 -4.59 13.56 14.17
N VAL A 126 -3.92 12.42 14.03
CA VAL A 126 -4.55 11.10 14.02
C VAL A 126 -4.03 10.27 15.18
N GLY A 127 -4.92 9.58 15.88
CA GLY A 127 -4.56 8.63 16.92
C GLY A 127 -4.18 7.28 16.34
N ILE A 128 -2.97 6.79 16.62
CA ILE A 128 -2.50 5.48 16.21
C ILE A 128 -2.67 4.47 17.35
N LEU A 129 -3.58 3.49 17.16
CA LEU A 129 -3.91 2.48 18.17
C LEU A 129 -3.08 1.19 18.08
N SER A 130 -2.45 0.93 16.94
CA SER A 130 -1.73 -0.32 16.71
C SER A 130 -0.59 -0.15 15.72
N SER A 131 0.37 -1.09 15.77
CA SER A 131 1.47 -1.16 14.80
C SER A 131 0.98 -1.35 13.36
N SER A 132 -0.07 -2.14 13.15
CA SER A 132 -0.72 -2.29 11.85
C SER A 132 -1.36 -0.99 11.37
N GLY A 133 -1.97 -0.20 12.27
CA GLY A 133 -2.48 1.13 11.95
C GLY A 133 -1.38 2.08 11.51
N ARG A 134 -0.22 2.07 12.18
CA ARG A 134 0.96 2.85 11.77
C ARG A 134 1.45 2.46 10.37
N ARG A 135 1.64 1.16 10.12
CA ARG A 135 2.13 0.68 8.82
C ARG A 135 1.16 0.99 7.68
N TYR A 136 -0.15 0.89 7.95
CA TYR A 136 -1.16 1.28 6.97
C TYR A 136 -1.13 2.77 6.65
N LEU A 137 -0.84 3.62 7.63
CA LEU A 137 -0.65 5.05 7.41
C LEU A 137 0.56 5.34 6.52
N GLU A 138 1.66 4.60 6.71
CA GLU A 138 2.84 4.70 5.83
C GLU A 138 2.50 4.36 4.38
N VAL A 139 1.71 3.30 4.16
CA VAL A 139 1.22 2.90 2.82
C VAL A 139 0.37 4.01 2.19
N LEU A 140 -0.50 4.67 2.96
CA LEU A 140 -1.29 5.81 2.47
C LEU A 140 -0.40 7.01 2.10
N ASN A 141 0.63 7.30 2.89
CA ASN A 141 1.58 8.39 2.61
C ASN A 141 2.39 8.11 1.34
N GLN A 142 2.80 6.85 1.11
CA GLN A 142 3.50 6.48 -0.12
C GLN A 142 2.60 6.56 -1.36
N LEU A 143 1.32 6.19 -1.23
CA LEU A 143 0.34 6.45 -2.28
C LEU A 143 0.27 7.95 -2.58
N ASP A 144 0.19 8.79 -1.55
CA ASP A 144 0.13 10.26 -1.70
C ASP A 144 1.34 10.82 -2.44
N GLN A 145 2.54 10.31 -2.16
CA GLN A 145 3.78 10.68 -2.83
C GLN A 145 3.81 10.23 -4.30
N LEU A 146 3.29 9.05 -4.59
CA LEU A 146 3.30 8.48 -5.94
C LEU A 146 2.33 9.18 -6.90
N MET A 147 1.19 9.67 -6.40
CA MET A 147 0.16 10.29 -7.22
C MET A 147 0.63 11.48 -8.10
N PRO A 148 1.37 12.47 -7.56
CA PRO A 148 1.90 13.55 -8.37
C PRO A 148 2.97 13.07 -9.37
N LEU A 149 3.77 12.06 -9.02
CA LEU A 149 4.76 11.50 -9.96
C LEU A 149 4.08 10.90 -11.18
N LEU A 150 3.07 10.04 -10.97
CA LEU A 150 2.33 9.44 -12.06
C LEU A 150 1.57 10.48 -12.89
N GLN A 151 1.01 11.52 -12.25
CA GLN A 151 0.37 12.61 -13.00
C GLN A 151 1.38 13.36 -13.87
N THR A 152 2.57 13.61 -13.36
CA THR A 152 3.62 14.32 -14.10
C THR A 152 4.05 13.51 -15.32
N LEU A 153 4.22 12.20 -15.20
CA LEU A 153 4.56 11.34 -16.34
C LEU A 153 3.50 11.39 -17.45
N GLU A 154 2.23 11.48 -17.08
CA GLU A 154 1.15 11.64 -18.06
C GLU A 154 1.13 13.04 -18.69
N ILE A 155 1.34 14.11 -17.90
CA ILE A 155 1.45 15.49 -18.42
C ILE A 155 2.62 15.62 -19.42
N HIS A 156 3.72 14.90 -19.18
CA HIS A 156 4.86 14.84 -20.07
C HIS A 156 4.71 13.80 -21.20
N GLU A 157 3.53 13.21 -21.36
CA GLU A 157 3.19 12.20 -22.38
C GLU A 157 4.13 10.97 -22.38
N VAL A 158 4.78 10.68 -21.25
CA VAL A 158 5.63 9.50 -21.07
C VAL A 158 4.79 8.24 -20.90
N ILE A 159 3.64 8.38 -20.24
CA ILE A 159 2.62 7.34 -20.13
C ILE A 159 1.29 7.87 -20.66
N SER A 160 0.46 6.97 -21.18
CA SER A 160 -0.88 7.33 -21.62
C SER A 160 -1.83 7.56 -20.43
N THR A 161 -2.91 8.32 -20.69
CA THR A 161 -4.02 8.49 -19.74
C THR A 161 -4.62 7.16 -19.28
N GLN A 162 -4.76 6.20 -20.20
CA GLN A 162 -5.26 4.87 -19.91
C GLN A 162 -4.34 4.10 -18.95
N GLU A 163 -3.02 4.15 -19.17
CA GLU A 163 -2.04 3.50 -18.30
C GLU A 163 -2.04 4.12 -16.90
N LEU A 164 -2.12 5.46 -16.82
CA LEU A 164 -2.23 6.18 -15.55
C LEU A 164 -3.46 5.70 -14.75
N ASP A 165 -4.62 5.64 -15.40
CA ASP A 165 -5.86 5.23 -14.74
C ASP A 165 -5.83 3.78 -14.27
N ILE A 166 -5.27 2.87 -15.09
CA ILE A 166 -5.09 1.46 -14.72
C ILE A 166 -4.18 1.34 -13.51
N GLN A 167 -3.04 2.05 -13.50
CA GLN A 167 -2.09 2.01 -12.38
C GLN A 167 -2.71 2.55 -11.09
N ARG A 168 -3.35 3.73 -11.15
CA ARG A 168 -4.05 4.33 -10.00
C ARG A 168 -5.13 3.41 -9.46
N ALA A 169 -5.98 2.86 -10.34
CA ALA A 169 -7.04 1.96 -9.94
C ALA A 169 -6.51 0.70 -9.25
N ALA A 170 -5.44 0.10 -9.79
CA ALA A 170 -4.82 -1.09 -9.22
C ALA A 170 -4.27 -0.83 -7.81
N LEU A 171 -3.52 0.27 -7.62
CA LEU A 171 -2.93 0.63 -6.33
C LEU A 171 -4.01 0.97 -5.29
N LYS A 172 -5.01 1.78 -5.65
CA LYS A 172 -6.16 2.07 -4.78
C LYS A 172 -6.88 0.80 -4.34
N ARG A 173 -7.09 -0.14 -5.27
CA ARG A 173 -7.76 -1.41 -4.98
C ARG A 173 -6.98 -2.23 -3.95
N GLN A 174 -5.67 -2.35 -4.12
CA GLN A 174 -4.80 -3.09 -3.20
C GLN A 174 -4.82 -2.51 -1.78
N ILE A 175 -4.72 -1.19 -1.66
CA ILE A 175 -4.77 -0.51 -0.36
C ILE A 175 -6.13 -0.69 0.32
N LYS A 176 -7.21 -0.66 -0.46
CA LYS A 176 -8.56 -0.95 0.04
C LYS A 176 -8.68 -2.41 0.50
N ASP A 177 -8.07 -3.34 -0.23
CA ASP A 177 -8.16 -4.78 0.04
C ASP A 177 -7.50 -5.16 1.37
N ILE A 178 -6.46 -4.45 1.82
CA ILE A 178 -5.88 -4.61 3.17
C ILE A 178 -6.94 -4.36 4.25
N ALA A 179 -7.63 -3.22 4.19
CA ALA A 179 -8.64 -2.87 5.19
C ALA A 179 -9.84 -3.81 5.15
N ASN A 180 -10.21 -4.30 3.97
CA ASN A 180 -11.20 -5.35 3.84
C ASN A 180 -10.71 -6.69 4.40
N SER A 181 -9.42 -7.02 4.25
CA SER A 181 -8.78 -8.21 4.83
C SER A 181 -8.87 -8.16 6.35
N ALA A 182 -8.42 -7.07 6.97
CA ALA A 182 -8.53 -6.86 8.42
C ALA A 182 -9.98 -7.00 8.92
N ARG A 183 -10.96 -6.44 8.19
CA ARG A 183 -12.38 -6.58 8.53
C ARG A 183 -12.85 -8.04 8.46
N ARG A 184 -12.48 -8.78 7.41
CA ARG A 184 -12.84 -10.20 7.25
C ARG A 184 -12.23 -11.05 8.37
N GLN A 185 -10.94 -10.87 8.67
CA GLN A 185 -10.24 -11.57 9.74
C GLN A 185 -10.88 -11.29 11.10
N ALA A 186 -11.11 -10.01 11.44
CA ALA A 186 -11.77 -9.62 12.67
C ALA A 186 -13.20 -10.19 12.79
N THR A 187 -13.97 -10.22 11.69
CA THR A 187 -15.30 -10.84 11.66
C THR A 187 -15.23 -12.35 11.91
N GLY A 188 -14.24 -13.03 11.33
CA GLY A 188 -14.00 -14.45 11.57
C GLY A 188 -13.66 -14.76 13.03
N LEU A 189 -12.81 -13.94 13.65
CA LEU A 189 -12.48 -14.04 15.07
C LEU A 189 -13.69 -13.75 15.97
N ARG A 190 -14.50 -12.72 15.69
CA ARG A 190 -15.75 -12.44 16.44
C ARG A 190 -16.71 -13.64 16.43
N ARG A 191 -16.87 -14.30 15.27
CA ARG A 191 -17.70 -15.51 15.15
C ARG A 191 -17.17 -16.65 16.02
N ARG A 192 -15.86 -16.91 15.99
CA ARG A 192 -15.21 -17.92 16.84
C ARG A 192 -15.37 -17.60 18.33
N MET A 193 -15.16 -16.34 18.71
CA MET A 193 -15.29 -15.87 20.09
C MET A 193 -16.71 -16.04 20.63
N ASN A 194 -17.73 -15.70 19.83
CA ASN A 194 -19.14 -15.85 20.22
C ASN A 194 -19.55 -17.32 20.33
N ALA A 195 -19.01 -18.19 19.45
CA ALA A 195 -19.28 -19.63 19.52
C ALA A 195 -18.72 -20.28 20.79
N MET A 196 -17.59 -19.80 21.31
CA MET A 196 -17.05 -20.25 22.60
C MET A 196 -17.86 -19.72 23.77
N GLY A 197 -18.24 -18.43 23.75
CA GLY A 197 -19.10 -17.86 24.80
C GLY A 197 -20.47 -18.55 24.92
N ALA A 198 -21.04 -19.03 23.80
CA ALA A 198 -22.27 -19.83 23.82
C ALA A 198 -22.07 -21.22 24.47
N ARG A 199 -20.90 -21.85 24.31
CA ARG A 199 -20.57 -23.14 24.93
C ARG A 199 -20.33 -23.01 26.43
N ASP A 200 -19.69 -21.92 26.86
CA ASP A 200 -19.45 -21.65 28.28
C ASP A 200 -20.76 -21.29 29.02
N GLY A 201 -21.72 -20.66 28.32
CA GLY A 201 -23.07 -20.42 28.84
C GLY A 201 -23.91 -21.69 28.99
N ASP A 202 -23.82 -22.63 28.04
CA ASP A 202 -24.55 -23.90 28.04
C ASP A 202 -24.07 -24.87 29.14
N LEU A 203 -22.79 -24.79 29.53
CA LEU A 203 -22.25 -25.54 30.68
C LEU A 203 -22.56 -24.88 32.04
N GLY A 204 -23.12 -23.67 32.04
CA GLY A 204 -23.56 -22.92 33.21
C GLY A 204 -25.07 -22.96 33.45
N GLU A 205 -25.87 -23.53 32.55
CA GLU A 205 -27.32 -23.57 32.67
C GLU A 205 -27.76 -24.76 33.54
N VAL A 206 -27.64 -24.59 34.86
CA VAL A 206 -28.49 -25.33 35.81
C VAL A 206 -29.92 -24.87 35.53
N ALA A 207 -30.69 -25.76 34.90
CA ALA A 207 -32.10 -25.56 34.55
C ALA A 207 -32.87 -24.78 35.64
N PRO A 208 -33.57 -23.68 35.30
CA PRO A 208 -34.33 -22.94 36.29
C PRO A 208 -35.56 -23.75 36.70
N ARG A 209 -35.64 -24.12 37.98
CA ARG A 209 -36.92 -24.47 38.61
C ARG A 209 -37.83 -23.24 38.53
N PRO A 210 -39.12 -23.40 38.16
CA PRO A 210 -40.03 -22.26 38.05
C PRO A 210 -40.38 -21.78 39.45
N VAL A 211 -40.03 -20.53 39.77
CA VAL A 211 -40.58 -19.80 40.92
C VAL A 211 -40.96 -18.39 40.47
N ALA A 212 -42.19 -18.01 40.83
CA ALA A 212 -42.93 -16.82 40.42
C ALA A 212 -42.28 -15.47 40.88
N PRO A 213 -42.72 -14.31 40.35
CA PRO A 213 -41.92 -13.10 40.31
C PRO A 213 -42.01 -12.26 41.59
N ALA A 214 -40.88 -11.71 42.02
CA ALA A 214 -40.82 -10.62 42.98
C ALA A 214 -39.91 -9.50 42.43
N ALA A 215 -40.38 -8.27 42.61
CA ALA A 215 -39.88 -7.05 42.01
C ALA A 215 -38.56 -6.53 42.65
N GLY A 216 -37.77 -5.82 41.84
CA GLY A 216 -36.86 -4.77 42.30
C GLY A 216 -35.36 -5.06 42.18
N GLU A 217 -34.75 -4.58 41.10
CA GLU A 217 -33.51 -3.76 41.03
C GLU A 217 -32.79 -3.95 39.66
N PRO A 218 -32.28 -2.87 39.03
CA PRO A 218 -31.74 -2.94 37.68
C PRO A 218 -30.29 -3.44 37.71
N ARG A 219 -30.08 -4.68 37.27
CA ARG A 219 -28.75 -5.14 36.84
C ARG A 219 -28.47 -4.57 35.45
N MET A 220 -27.35 -3.84 35.34
CA MET A 220 -26.76 -3.47 34.06
C MET A 220 -26.21 -4.73 33.40
N ASP A 221 -26.97 -5.31 32.47
CA ASP A 221 -26.50 -6.37 31.60
C ASP A 221 -25.76 -5.78 30.40
N ASP A 222 -24.44 -5.91 30.44
CA ASP A 222 -23.51 -5.49 29.41
C ASP A 222 -23.38 -6.60 28.34
N ALA A 223 -24.37 -6.68 27.44
CA ALA A 223 -24.34 -7.60 26.30
C ALA A 223 -25.03 -6.99 25.06
N ALA A 224 -24.68 -5.75 24.72
CA ALA A 224 -25.06 -5.18 23.43
C ALA A 224 -24.02 -5.56 22.37
N ALA A 225 -24.41 -6.51 21.53
CA ALA A 225 -23.78 -6.86 20.28
C ALA A 225 -23.33 -5.60 19.51
N LEU A 226 -22.10 -5.60 19.01
CA LEU A 226 -21.68 -4.65 17.99
C LEU A 226 -22.43 -4.98 16.70
N ASP A 227 -23.68 -4.52 16.59
CA ASP A 227 -24.35 -4.34 15.31
C ASP A 227 -23.68 -3.15 14.61
N VAL A 228 -22.57 -3.43 13.94
CA VAL A 228 -22.04 -2.51 12.95
C VAL A 228 -22.96 -2.63 11.74
N GLY A 229 -24.00 -1.81 11.77
CA GLY A 229 -25.07 -1.73 10.80
C GLY A 229 -24.59 -1.90 9.36
N ASN A 230 -25.26 -2.85 8.70
CA ASN A 230 -25.23 -3.07 7.27
C ASN A 230 -25.71 -1.81 6.53
N ALA A 231 -24.80 -1.15 5.81
CA ALA A 231 -25.14 -0.21 4.75
C ALA A 231 -24.49 -0.67 3.44
N SER A 232 -24.85 -1.86 2.99
CA SER A 232 -24.91 -2.14 1.55
C SER A 232 -26.24 -1.62 1.02
N GLN A 233 -26.25 -0.39 0.51
CA GLN A 233 -27.11 -0.06 -0.61
C GLN A 233 -26.21 0.12 -1.83
N SER A 234 -26.42 -0.78 -2.78
CA SER A 234 -26.05 -0.65 -4.18
C SER A 234 -26.57 0.67 -4.74
N GLY A 235 -25.63 1.54 -5.10
CA GLY A 235 -25.87 2.73 -5.90
C GLY A 235 -24.62 2.97 -6.74
N GLY A 236 -24.45 2.13 -7.77
CA GLY A 236 -23.58 2.49 -8.87
C GLY A 236 -24.29 3.57 -9.67
N GLU A 237 -23.86 4.81 -9.51
CA GLU A 237 -24.13 5.87 -10.48
C GLU A 237 -22.80 6.43 -11.00
N PRO A 238 -22.72 6.73 -12.30
CA PRO A 238 -21.48 7.12 -12.96
C PRO A 238 -21.18 8.60 -12.73
N ASP A 239 -19.91 8.98 -12.96
CA ASP A 239 -19.50 10.38 -13.05
C ASP A 239 -20.38 11.16 -14.05
N PRO A 240 -20.64 12.46 -13.81
CA PRO A 240 -21.47 13.26 -14.71
C PRO A 240 -20.73 13.49 -16.04
N ILE A 241 -21.19 12.81 -17.08
CA ILE A 241 -20.85 13.09 -18.48
C ILE A 241 -21.63 14.36 -18.89
N LEU A 242 -20.90 15.38 -19.36
CA LEU A 242 -21.47 16.54 -20.06
C LEU A 242 -22.03 16.09 -21.43
N PRO A 243 -23.14 16.69 -21.91
CA PRO A 243 -23.96 16.09 -22.97
C PRO A 243 -23.31 16.09 -24.35
N ALA A 244 -23.59 15.03 -25.08
CA ALA A 244 -23.13 14.70 -26.42
C ALA A 244 -23.53 15.73 -27.49
N ALA A 245 -22.60 15.99 -28.41
CA ALA A 245 -22.89 16.42 -29.76
C ALA A 245 -22.49 15.28 -30.70
N GLU A 246 -23.45 14.78 -31.46
CA GLU A 246 -23.33 13.84 -32.59
C GLU A 246 -24.17 14.44 -33.74
N PRO A 247 -23.98 14.08 -35.03
CA PRO A 247 -23.15 12.97 -35.54
C PRO A 247 -22.27 13.35 -36.75
N GLY A 248 -21.26 12.51 -37.02
CA GLY A 248 -20.39 12.65 -38.19
C GLY A 248 -19.81 11.32 -38.67
N SER A 249 -20.67 10.49 -39.27
CA SER A 249 -20.39 9.54 -40.37
C SER A 249 -18.92 9.20 -40.69
N GLY A 250 -18.51 7.96 -40.40
CA GLY A 250 -17.35 7.34 -41.06
C GLY A 250 -16.68 6.23 -40.25
N ALA A 251 -17.34 5.09 -40.07
CA ALA A 251 -16.73 3.88 -39.54
C ALA A 251 -16.73 2.80 -40.62
N ASP A 252 -15.74 2.87 -41.50
CA ASP A 252 -15.22 1.72 -42.25
C ASP A 252 -13.73 1.99 -42.51
N ALA A 253 -12.88 0.97 -42.33
CA ALA A 253 -11.41 0.97 -42.44
C ALA A 253 -10.59 1.45 -41.22
N ALA A 254 -10.42 0.58 -40.22
CA ALA A 254 -9.20 0.57 -39.39
C ALA A 254 -8.93 -0.77 -38.66
N HIS A 255 -9.42 -1.90 -39.17
CA HIS A 255 -9.16 -3.22 -38.56
C HIS A 255 -8.13 -4.08 -39.32
N GLU A 256 -7.39 -3.50 -40.27
CA GLU A 256 -6.54 -4.23 -41.22
C GLU A 256 -5.12 -3.64 -41.38
N ALA A 257 -4.54 -3.08 -40.31
CA ALA A 257 -3.20 -2.47 -40.37
C ALA A 257 -2.27 -2.80 -39.17
N MET A 258 -2.44 -3.96 -38.53
CA MET A 258 -1.54 -4.37 -37.44
C MET A 258 -1.15 -5.86 -37.44
N GLU A 259 -1.01 -6.45 -38.64
CA GLU A 259 -0.48 -7.82 -38.82
C GLU A 259 0.77 -7.88 -39.74
N HIS A 260 1.49 -6.76 -39.87
CA HIS A 260 2.76 -6.71 -40.64
C HIS A 260 3.83 -5.87 -39.94
N ALA A 261 4.13 -6.20 -38.69
CA ALA A 261 5.39 -5.83 -38.06
C ALA A 261 5.63 -6.71 -36.82
N MET A 262 6.06 -7.96 -37.03
CA MET A 262 7.03 -8.67 -36.17
C MET A 262 7.17 -10.12 -36.64
N GLY A 263 8.26 -10.40 -37.35
CA GLY A 263 8.70 -11.75 -37.70
C GLY A 263 9.18 -12.55 -36.49
N PRO A 264 9.30 -13.88 -36.62
CA PRO A 264 9.07 -14.82 -35.53
C PRO A 264 10.34 -15.18 -34.77
N SER A 265 10.27 -15.19 -33.43
CA SER A 265 11.25 -15.89 -32.58
C SER A 265 10.61 -17.10 -31.91
N VAL A 266 11.19 -18.24 -32.26
CA VAL A 266 10.79 -19.62 -31.98
C VAL A 266 10.99 -19.96 -30.50
N LEU A 267 9.91 -20.27 -29.79
CA LEU A 267 9.97 -21.00 -28.50
C LEU A 267 9.42 -22.42 -28.70
N LYS A 268 10.35 -23.36 -28.86
CA LYS A 268 10.09 -24.81 -28.94
C LYS A 268 9.66 -25.35 -27.56
N ARG A 269 8.48 -25.98 -27.55
CA ARG A 269 7.94 -26.77 -26.43
C ARG A 269 8.88 -27.90 -26.02
N VAL A 270 9.16 -27.98 -24.73
CA VAL A 270 9.79 -29.14 -24.06
C VAL A 270 8.70 -30.14 -23.68
N ARG A 271 8.76 -31.37 -24.19
CA ARG A 271 8.29 -32.56 -23.47
C ARG A 271 8.88 -33.86 -24.02
N ARG A 272 9.41 -34.65 -23.06
CA ARG A 272 9.60 -36.11 -22.99
C ARG A 272 10.93 -36.74 -23.46
N LYS A 273 11.66 -37.21 -22.43
CA LYS A 273 12.53 -38.40 -22.27
C LYS A 273 12.04 -39.61 -23.12
N PRO A 274 12.94 -40.46 -23.72
CA PRO A 274 13.66 -41.50 -22.97
C PRO A 274 15.07 -41.94 -23.45
N ALA A 275 15.77 -42.58 -22.47
CA ALA A 275 16.73 -43.69 -22.53
C ALA A 275 18.07 -43.57 -23.30
N ALA A 276 19.15 -43.93 -22.59
CA ALA A 276 20.53 -44.19 -23.04
C ALA A 276 20.65 -45.54 -23.81
N PRO A 277 21.78 -45.90 -24.46
CA PRO A 277 23.05 -46.22 -23.77
C PRO A 277 24.37 -45.93 -24.53
N GLU A 278 25.49 -46.22 -23.83
CA GLU A 278 26.87 -46.57 -24.29
C GLU A 278 27.74 -45.48 -24.98
N ALA A 279 28.87 -45.02 -24.42
CA ALA A 279 30.16 -45.68 -24.07
C ALA A 279 31.10 -45.90 -25.28
N ASN A 280 32.15 -45.08 -25.38
CA ASN A 280 33.56 -45.42 -25.68
C ASN A 280 34.30 -44.29 -26.40
N GLY A 281 35.60 -44.15 -26.09
CA GLY A 281 36.57 -43.60 -27.04
C GLY A 281 37.58 -42.61 -26.46
N GLU A 282 38.63 -43.15 -25.87
CA GLU A 282 39.84 -42.47 -25.39
C GLU A 282 40.68 -41.82 -26.50
N ALA A 283 41.61 -41.00 -26.00
CA ALA A 283 42.99 -40.81 -26.45
C ALA A 283 43.31 -39.73 -27.52
N GLY A 284 44.26 -38.86 -27.13
CA GLY A 284 45.31 -38.46 -28.06
C GLY A 284 45.80 -37.01 -27.97
N SER A 285 46.92 -36.84 -27.26
CA SER A 285 48.08 -36.04 -27.72
C SER A 285 48.09 -34.51 -27.56
N GLN A 286 48.85 -34.06 -26.55
CA GLN A 286 49.85 -32.99 -26.67
C GLN A 286 50.97 -33.44 -27.65
N PRO A 287 51.84 -32.58 -28.26
CA PRO A 287 52.50 -31.41 -27.65
C PRO A 287 52.82 -30.23 -28.61
N GLY A 288 53.48 -29.16 -28.12
CA GLY A 288 54.24 -28.27 -29.02
C GLY A 288 54.49 -26.83 -28.57
N ALA A 289 55.59 -26.64 -27.84
CA ALA A 289 56.55 -25.53 -27.84
C ALA A 289 56.26 -24.18 -28.56
N GLN A 290 56.48 -23.10 -27.79
CA GLN A 290 57.00 -21.75 -28.10
C GLN A 290 58.15 -21.73 -29.15
N PRO A 291 58.49 -20.60 -29.84
CA PRO A 291 58.95 -19.36 -29.16
C PRO A 291 58.83 -17.99 -29.91
N GLY A 292 59.12 -16.93 -29.16
CA GLY A 292 60.01 -15.84 -29.62
C GLY A 292 59.37 -14.50 -30.01
N GLY A 293 59.83 -13.40 -29.42
CA GLY A 293 59.65 -12.06 -29.96
C GLY A 293 59.65 -10.92 -28.94
N ASP A 294 60.84 -10.52 -28.49
CA ASP A 294 61.15 -9.32 -27.71
C ASP A 294 60.55 -8.02 -28.28
N THR A 295 60.20 -7.08 -27.40
CA THR A 295 60.83 -5.74 -27.35
C THR A 295 60.39 -4.93 -26.13
N ALA A 296 61.37 -4.71 -25.24
CA ALA A 296 61.68 -3.49 -24.50
C ALA A 296 60.56 -2.49 -24.13
N ALA A 297 60.40 -2.23 -22.83
CA ALA A 297 61.06 -1.08 -22.18
C ALA A 297 60.63 -0.92 -20.71
N LEU A 298 61.62 -1.11 -19.83
CA LEU A 298 62.00 -0.22 -18.72
C LEU A 298 61.01 0.08 -17.58
N SER A 299 61.38 -0.52 -16.42
CA SER A 299 61.57 0.11 -15.09
C SER A 299 60.38 0.80 -14.42
N GLY A 300 60.07 0.61 -13.14
CA GLY A 300 60.68 -0.12 -12.04
C GLY A 300 59.84 0.20 -10.80
N THR A 301 59.57 -0.82 -9.99
CA THR A 301 58.62 -0.82 -8.87
C THR A 301 59.34 -0.54 -7.51
N PRO A 302 58.67 -0.61 -6.33
CA PRO A 302 58.35 0.44 -5.33
C PRO A 302 59.24 0.26 -4.05
N PRO A 303 58.83 0.40 -2.76
CA PRO A 303 57.69 1.02 -2.05
C PRO A 303 58.13 2.00 -0.91
N THR A 304 57.26 2.61 -0.11
CA THR A 304 56.93 2.19 1.28
C THR A 304 55.92 3.17 1.90
N ALA A 305 55.06 2.63 2.78
CA ALA A 305 54.00 3.28 3.57
C ALA A 305 54.52 4.25 4.66
N ASP A 306 53.67 5.17 5.15
CA ASP A 306 53.03 5.09 6.48
C ASP A 306 52.29 6.40 6.91
N ALA A 307 51.20 6.18 7.67
CA ALA A 307 50.51 6.97 8.71
C ALA A 307 50.21 8.49 8.60
N GLY A 308 48.95 8.85 8.89
CA GLY A 308 48.56 10.17 9.44
C GLY A 308 47.07 10.50 9.33
N ALA A 309 46.32 10.31 10.41
CA ALA A 309 44.87 10.47 10.56
C ALA A 309 44.39 11.95 10.68
N PRO A 310 43.07 12.24 10.78
CA PRO A 310 42.42 13.49 10.36
C PRO A 310 42.33 14.57 11.47
N VAL A 311 42.12 15.83 11.07
CA VAL A 311 41.85 16.97 11.94
C VAL A 311 40.47 17.54 11.64
N ASP A 312 39.66 17.66 12.69
CA ASP A 312 38.37 18.37 12.76
C ASP A 312 38.53 19.55 13.77
N PRO A 313 37.55 20.47 13.93
CA PRO A 313 37.65 21.90 13.64
C PRO A 313 37.85 22.81 14.87
N PRO A 314 38.09 24.14 14.72
CA PRO A 314 38.07 25.06 15.84
C PRO A 314 36.69 25.69 16.09
N ALA A 315 36.39 25.84 17.38
CA ALA A 315 35.25 26.54 17.94
C ALA A 315 35.52 28.06 18.09
N GLU A 316 34.51 28.90 17.84
CA GLU A 316 34.44 30.30 18.29
C GLU A 316 33.03 30.58 18.84
N VAL A 317 32.91 30.68 20.17
CA VAL A 317 32.84 31.91 21.00
C VAL A 317 31.47 32.62 20.93
N VAL A 318 30.72 32.41 22.00
CA VAL A 318 29.56 33.19 22.47
C VAL A 318 30.07 34.45 23.19
N PRO A 319 29.44 35.63 23.02
CA PRO A 319 29.41 36.65 24.05
C PRO A 319 28.02 36.76 24.68
N ARG A 320 28.01 36.75 26.02
CA ARG A 320 26.92 37.25 26.86
C ARG A 320 27.09 38.75 27.01
N GLU A 321 25.99 39.50 26.85
CA GLU A 321 25.54 40.57 27.75
C GLU A 321 24.01 40.55 27.80
#